data_AF-A0A1M4LHD5-F1
#
_entry.id   AF-A0A1M4LHD5-F1
#
_cell.length_a   1.000
_cell.length_b   1.000
_cell.length_c   1.000
_cell.angle_alpha   90.00
_cell.angle_beta   90.00
_cell.angle_gamma   90.00
#
_symmetry.space_group_name_H-M   'P 1'
#
loop_
_entity.id
_entity.type
_entity.pdbx_description
1 polymer ?
#
loop_
_entity_poly.entity_id
_entity_poly.type
_entity_poly.pdbx_seq_one_letter_code
_entity_poly.pdbx_strand_id
1 'polypeptide(L)'
;MTDTGLRIKADQVVMCCGNLQSKEYSTLEAHAGFHATPYPIGRLARSARSKASVAILGARLSAIDVALGLAGRGFEGQMTMYSRSGYFPSVRGTQGRYTPSIMTLDRLRQYFERHGSIRLPVVVDWMMQELAVAGSPVVDVDQLPPAAPVDVVAFFEDEIAAAASPRPWQAVLYATNSVIDYLWQILHDDDRVTFMSRYAAAWMSYRVSIPVENASRLVDLAKQGRLSFRKGAASVAPAPGGGFSITTTADANSGSVEHFDMVVGAFGTPRDAVQLDSRLIQSLLKTGSAQAHRHGGLVVDPGTSALIDSFGSTSEHISVLGELTSGVHFFTSVLEINARHAARLAKRIFAQTTRVESSTPISLPLPVPLSLPLGSYGENRPAPLQ
;
A
#
# COMPACT_ATOMS: atom_id res chain seq x y z
N MET A 1 10.21 12.84 24.19
CA MET A 1 9.25 12.43 25.24
C MET A 1 8.07 11.81 24.52
N THR A 2 7.68 10.58 24.84
CA THR A 2 6.47 9.99 24.23
C THR A 2 5.23 10.72 24.73
N ASP A 3 4.06 10.51 24.11
CA ASP A 3 2.81 11.07 24.60
C ASP A 3 2.41 10.55 26.00
N THR A 4 3.09 9.50 26.48
CA THR A 4 2.96 8.95 27.85
C THR A 4 3.98 9.51 28.85
N GLY A 5 4.89 10.38 28.41
CA GLY A 5 6.00 10.87 29.24
C GLY A 5 7.18 9.90 29.34
N LEU A 6 7.03 8.63 28.93
CA LEU A 6 8.08 7.62 28.96
C LEU A 6 9.30 8.04 28.13
N ARG A 7 10.49 7.79 28.69
CA ARG A 7 11.80 7.98 28.05
C ARG A 7 12.56 6.66 28.12
N ILE A 8 13.03 6.20 26.97
CA ILE A 8 13.83 4.97 26.84
C ILE A 8 15.16 5.38 26.22
N LYS A 9 16.28 4.99 26.84
CA LYS A 9 17.61 5.10 26.23
C LYS A 9 17.86 3.81 25.43
N ALA A 10 18.29 3.96 24.19
CA ALA A 10 18.61 2.83 23.32
C ALA A 10 19.81 3.19 22.43
N ASP A 11 20.68 2.21 22.19
CA ASP A 11 21.83 2.38 21.28
C ASP A 11 21.41 2.28 19.81
N GLN A 12 20.27 1.62 19.54
CA GLN A 12 19.68 1.45 18.21
C GLN A 12 18.16 1.66 18.28
N VAL A 13 17.62 2.38 17.30
CA VAL A 13 16.20 2.65 17.12
C VAL A 13 15.80 2.22 15.72
N VAL A 14 14.81 1.33 15.63
CA VAL A 14 14.22 0.92 14.35
C VAL A 14 12.79 1.44 14.27
N MET A 15 12.55 2.35 13.32
CA MET A 15 11.23 2.95 13.08
C MET A 15 10.39 2.03 12.19
N CYS A 16 9.45 1.33 12.82
CA CYS A 16 8.45 0.46 12.18
C CYS A 16 7.03 1.01 12.39
N CYS A 17 6.78 2.27 12.01
CA CYS A 17 5.56 3.00 12.38
C CYS A 17 4.27 2.57 11.64
N GLY A 18 4.36 1.60 10.72
CA GLY A 18 3.23 1.16 9.92
C GLY A 18 2.67 2.26 9.03
N ASN A 19 1.36 2.18 8.78
CA ASN A 19 0.63 3.08 7.90
C ASN A 19 0.12 4.28 8.69
N LEU A 20 0.84 5.40 8.60
CA LEU A 20 0.46 6.66 9.27
C LEU A 20 -0.65 7.40 8.50
N GLN A 21 -1.41 8.22 9.22
CA GLN A 21 -2.55 8.97 8.68
C GLN A 21 -2.14 10.29 8.03
N SER A 22 -3.03 10.85 7.20
CA SER A 22 -2.87 12.17 6.58
C SER A 22 -3.36 13.28 7.49
N LYS A 23 -2.62 14.40 7.55
CA LYS A 23 -3.12 15.65 8.14
C LYS A 23 -4.21 16.33 7.33
N GLU A 24 -4.31 16.01 6.04
CA GLU A 24 -5.23 16.65 5.08
C GLU A 24 -6.67 16.67 5.58
N TYR A 25 -7.08 15.64 6.33
CA TYR A 25 -8.45 15.47 6.81
C TYR A 25 -8.61 15.70 8.31
N SER A 26 -7.58 16.21 9.00
CA SER A 26 -7.59 16.43 10.46
C SER A 26 -8.74 17.32 10.94
N THR A 27 -9.14 18.32 10.15
CA THR A 27 -10.29 19.19 10.45
C THR A 27 -11.63 18.47 10.32
N LEU A 28 -11.72 17.48 9.43
CA LEU A 28 -12.93 16.68 9.23
C LEU A 28 -13.11 15.64 10.34
N GLU A 29 -12.04 15.17 10.97
CA GLU A 29 -12.11 14.20 12.08
C GLU A 29 -12.92 14.69 13.29
N ALA A 30 -13.04 16.01 13.46
CA ALA A 30 -13.89 16.59 14.49
C ALA A 30 -15.41 16.45 14.20
N HIS A 31 -15.79 16.12 12.97
CA HIS A 31 -17.19 16.07 12.54
C HIS A 31 -17.77 14.65 12.67
N ALA A 32 -18.93 14.56 13.31
CA ALA A 32 -19.62 13.28 13.51
C ALA A 32 -19.96 12.62 12.16
N GLY A 33 -19.52 11.37 11.98
CA GLY A 33 -19.73 10.61 10.75
C GLY A 33 -18.54 10.64 9.78
N PHE A 34 -17.50 11.43 10.04
CA PHE A 34 -16.22 11.29 9.32
C PHE A 34 -15.35 10.22 9.98
N HIS A 35 -14.79 9.32 9.17
CA HIS A 35 -13.84 8.31 9.64
C HIS A 35 -12.61 8.33 8.73
N ALA A 36 -11.47 8.84 9.21
CA ALA A 36 -10.23 8.92 8.43
C ALA A 36 -9.55 7.57 8.16
N THR A 37 -10.06 6.49 8.78
CA THR A 37 -9.53 5.13 8.66
C THR A 37 -10.63 4.15 8.24
N PRO A 38 -10.31 3.17 7.36
CA PRO A 38 -11.24 2.13 6.97
C PRO A 38 -11.39 1.03 8.03
N TYR A 39 -10.61 1.08 9.13
CA TYR A 39 -10.59 0.05 10.17
C TYR A 39 -10.75 0.64 11.58
N PRO A 40 -11.33 -0.12 12.54
CA PRO A 40 -11.94 -1.43 12.36
C PRO A 40 -13.36 -1.34 11.78
N ILE A 41 -13.67 -2.22 10.80
CA ILE A 41 -14.96 -2.27 10.08
C ILE A 41 -16.17 -2.37 11.03
N GLY A 42 -16.05 -3.11 12.14
CA GLY A 42 -17.14 -3.24 13.12
C GLY A 42 -17.52 -1.92 13.81
N ARG A 43 -16.59 -0.96 13.93
CA ARG A 43 -16.91 0.39 14.41
C ARG A 43 -17.65 1.18 13.33
N LEU A 44 -17.18 1.11 12.09
CA LEU A 44 -17.82 1.77 10.95
C LEU A 44 -19.27 1.30 10.76
N ALA A 45 -19.49 -0.02 10.78
CA ALA A 45 -20.83 -0.59 10.63
C ALA A 45 -21.80 -0.14 11.73
N ARG A 46 -21.35 -0.04 12.99
CA ARG A 46 -22.17 0.51 14.08
C ARG A 46 -22.52 1.97 13.85
N SER A 47 -21.54 2.77 13.40
CA SER A 47 -21.75 4.19 13.06
C SER A 47 -22.70 4.37 11.87
N ALA A 48 -22.74 3.42 10.95
CA ALA A 48 -23.55 3.46 9.73
C ALA A 48 -25.01 3.01 9.93
N ARG A 49 -25.36 2.31 11.03
CA ARG A 49 -26.69 1.70 11.22
C ARG A 49 -27.87 2.67 11.08
N SER A 50 -27.70 3.91 11.50
CA SER A 50 -28.75 4.94 11.46
C SER A 50 -28.58 5.88 10.26
N LYS A 51 -27.77 5.50 9.26
CA LYS A 51 -27.42 6.35 8.12
C LYS A 51 -28.08 5.81 6.85
N ALA A 52 -28.48 6.71 5.97
CA ALA A 52 -29.04 6.39 4.67
C ALA A 52 -27.95 6.30 3.59
N SER A 53 -26.85 7.06 3.73
CA SER A 53 -25.79 7.10 2.72
C SER A 53 -24.37 7.17 3.28
N VAL A 54 -23.44 6.46 2.62
CA VAL A 54 -22.01 6.41 2.97
C VAL A 54 -21.15 6.67 1.74
N ALA A 55 -20.28 7.67 1.80
CA ALA A 55 -19.21 7.85 0.83
C ALA A 55 -17.95 7.12 1.29
N ILE A 56 -17.30 6.41 0.36
CA ILE A 56 -16.04 5.70 0.58
C ILE A 56 -15.00 6.34 -0.33
N LEU A 57 -14.01 7.01 0.27
CA LEU A 57 -12.96 7.72 -0.46
C LEU A 57 -11.79 6.77 -0.73
N GLY A 58 -11.85 6.10 -1.88
CA GLY A 58 -10.90 5.09 -2.31
C GLY A 58 -11.59 4.01 -3.15
N ALA A 59 -10.79 3.24 -3.89
CA ALA A 59 -11.30 2.21 -4.81
C ALA A 59 -10.51 0.89 -4.82
N ARG A 60 -9.56 0.74 -3.88
CA ARG A 60 -8.72 -0.45 -3.75
C ARG A 60 -9.14 -1.28 -2.54
N LEU A 61 -8.33 -2.27 -2.15
CA LEU A 61 -8.62 -3.25 -1.10
C LEU A 61 -9.34 -2.66 0.12
N SER A 62 -8.77 -1.65 0.78
CA SER A 62 -9.40 -1.09 1.98
C SER A 62 -10.78 -0.48 1.74
N ALA A 63 -11.04 0.08 0.56
CA ALA A 63 -12.35 0.62 0.21
C ALA A 63 -13.36 -0.51 -0.08
N ILE A 64 -12.89 -1.58 -0.74
CA ILE A 64 -13.67 -2.79 -0.99
C ILE A 64 -14.02 -3.48 0.33
N ASP A 65 -13.07 -3.56 1.26
CA ASP A 65 -13.29 -4.12 2.60
C ASP A 65 -14.32 -3.30 3.39
N VAL A 66 -14.34 -1.97 3.23
CA VAL A 66 -15.39 -1.11 3.79
C VAL A 66 -16.74 -1.43 3.16
N ALA A 67 -16.86 -1.39 1.83
CA ALA A 67 -18.13 -1.64 1.14
C ALA A 67 -18.72 -3.01 1.48
N LEU A 68 -17.93 -4.08 1.31
CA LEU A 68 -18.35 -5.45 1.60
C LEU A 68 -18.55 -5.68 3.10
N GLY A 69 -17.72 -5.03 3.94
CA GLY A 69 -17.76 -5.17 5.39
C GLY A 69 -18.96 -4.47 6.04
N LEU A 70 -19.40 -3.34 5.49
CA LEU A 70 -20.64 -2.66 5.86
C LEU A 70 -21.86 -3.48 5.40
N ALA A 71 -21.89 -3.89 4.13
CA ALA A 71 -22.97 -4.70 3.57
C ALA A 71 -23.15 -6.02 4.33
N GLY A 72 -22.06 -6.75 4.58
CA GLY A 72 -22.05 -8.00 5.33
C GLY A 72 -22.41 -7.86 6.81
N ARG A 73 -22.54 -6.63 7.33
CA ARG A 73 -23.01 -6.32 8.70
C ARG A 73 -24.41 -5.70 8.72
N GLY A 74 -25.14 -5.77 7.61
CA GLY A 74 -26.53 -5.35 7.51
C GLY A 74 -26.73 -3.87 7.24
N PHE A 75 -25.73 -3.14 6.73
CA PHE A 75 -25.96 -1.78 6.24
C PHE A 75 -26.73 -1.81 4.92
N GLU A 76 -27.98 -1.36 4.90
CA GLU A 76 -28.87 -1.42 3.72
C GLU A 76 -28.89 -0.13 2.89
N GLY A 77 -28.29 0.96 3.39
CA GLY A 77 -28.23 2.25 2.70
C GLY A 77 -27.36 2.27 1.45
N GLN A 78 -27.31 3.43 0.78
CA GLN A 78 -26.53 3.63 -0.43
C GLN A 78 -25.06 3.89 -0.11
N MET A 79 -24.16 3.28 -0.89
CA MET A 79 -22.73 3.50 -0.82
C MET A 79 -22.21 4.07 -2.14
N THR A 80 -21.26 5.00 -2.06
CA THR A 80 -20.57 5.54 -3.24
C THR A 80 -19.06 5.47 -3.04
N MET A 81 -18.37 4.77 -3.94
CA MET A 81 -16.91 4.69 -3.95
C MET A 81 -16.31 5.73 -4.90
N TYR A 82 -15.45 6.60 -4.37
CA TYR A 82 -14.73 7.61 -5.15
C TYR A 82 -13.31 7.16 -5.47
N SER A 83 -12.97 7.07 -6.75
CA SER A 83 -11.64 6.74 -7.25
C SER A 83 -11.00 7.94 -7.94
N ARG A 84 -9.90 8.46 -7.37
CA ARG A 84 -9.14 9.56 -8.00
C ARG A 84 -8.64 9.20 -9.40
N SER A 85 -8.11 7.98 -9.57
CA SER A 85 -7.53 7.54 -10.85
C SER A 85 -8.54 6.87 -11.76
N GLY A 86 -9.67 6.40 -11.22
CA GLY A 86 -10.66 5.60 -11.94
C GLY A 86 -10.31 4.12 -12.09
N TYR A 87 -9.10 3.69 -11.69
CA TYR A 87 -8.74 2.27 -11.74
C TYR A 87 -9.31 1.50 -10.55
N PHE A 88 -9.73 0.27 -10.83
CA PHE A 88 -10.20 -0.71 -9.86
C PHE A 88 -9.34 -1.99 -9.94
N PRO A 89 -9.11 -2.70 -8.83
CA PRO A 89 -8.36 -3.95 -8.83
C PRO A 89 -8.83 -4.96 -9.86
N SER A 90 -7.89 -5.60 -10.54
CA SER A 90 -8.13 -6.81 -11.32
C SER A 90 -8.63 -7.95 -10.44
N VAL A 91 -9.27 -8.96 -11.04
CA VAL A 91 -9.74 -10.15 -10.35
C VAL A 91 -8.71 -11.27 -10.45
N ARG A 92 -8.44 -11.92 -9.33
CA ARG A 92 -7.47 -13.00 -9.24
C ARG A 92 -7.98 -14.22 -10.01
N GLY A 93 -7.23 -14.65 -11.01
CA GLY A 93 -7.50 -15.90 -11.74
C GLY A 93 -6.63 -17.05 -11.26
N THR A 94 -6.75 -18.18 -11.94
CA THR A 94 -5.83 -19.31 -11.72
C THR A 94 -4.44 -18.93 -12.22
N GLN A 95 -3.45 -19.10 -11.34
CA GLN A 95 -2.07 -18.72 -11.59
C GLN A 95 -1.12 -19.89 -11.36
N GLY A 96 -0.30 -20.18 -12.37
CA GLY A 96 0.82 -21.10 -12.23
C GLY A 96 2.01 -20.44 -11.54
N ARG A 97 3.05 -21.24 -11.26
CA ARG A 97 4.36 -20.70 -10.91
C ARG A 97 5.05 -20.21 -12.18
N TYR A 98 5.63 -19.01 -12.13
CA TYR A 98 6.45 -18.46 -13.19
C TYR A 98 7.84 -18.10 -12.63
N THR A 99 8.88 -18.35 -13.42
CA THR A 99 10.25 -17.94 -13.10
C THR A 99 10.73 -17.01 -14.21
N PRO A 100 11.00 -15.73 -13.92
CA PRO A 100 11.49 -14.78 -14.90
C PRO A 100 12.81 -15.27 -15.50
N SER A 101 12.92 -15.19 -16.82
CA SER A 101 14.11 -15.58 -17.60
C SER A 101 14.83 -14.35 -18.18
N ILE A 102 14.13 -13.24 -18.29
CA ILE A 102 14.56 -11.96 -18.86
C ILE A 102 14.73 -10.96 -17.74
N MET A 103 13.71 -10.75 -16.90
CA MET A 103 13.78 -9.81 -15.76
C MET A 103 14.42 -10.48 -14.54
N THR A 104 15.65 -10.96 -14.69
CA THR A 104 16.42 -11.59 -13.63
C THR A 104 17.29 -10.58 -12.88
N LEU A 105 17.62 -10.89 -11.62
CA LEU A 105 18.50 -10.04 -10.81
C LEU A 105 19.88 -9.89 -11.45
N ASP A 106 20.44 -10.97 -12.01
CA ASP A 106 21.76 -10.95 -12.62
C ASP A 106 21.77 -10.10 -13.89
N ARG A 107 20.72 -10.16 -14.72
CA ARG A 107 20.62 -9.29 -15.90
C ARG A 107 20.50 -7.82 -15.51
N LEU A 108 19.72 -7.50 -14.48
CA LEU A 108 19.61 -6.13 -13.97
C LEU A 108 20.95 -5.62 -13.44
N ARG A 109 21.71 -6.45 -12.71
CA ARG A 109 23.05 -6.10 -12.21
C ARG A 109 24.03 -5.86 -13.35
N GLN A 110 24.10 -6.77 -14.32
CA GLN A 110 24.97 -6.61 -15.49
C GLN A 110 24.61 -5.36 -16.31
N TYR A 111 23.31 -5.05 -16.43
CA TYR A 111 22.87 -3.83 -17.09
C TYR A 111 23.31 -2.59 -16.31
N PHE A 112 23.13 -2.58 -14.99
CA PHE A 112 23.54 -1.48 -14.13
C PHE A 112 25.07 -1.26 -14.15
N GLU A 113 25.87 -2.32 -14.10
CA GLU A 113 27.34 -2.25 -14.20
C GLU A 113 27.81 -1.58 -15.49
N ARG A 114 27.09 -1.79 -16.60
CA ARG A 114 27.43 -1.24 -17.92
C ARG A 114 26.89 0.17 -18.15
N HIS A 115 25.71 0.49 -17.61
CA HIS A 115 24.95 1.69 -18.00
C HIS A 115 24.69 2.66 -16.84
N GLY A 116 24.93 2.26 -15.59
CA GLY A 116 24.72 3.06 -14.38
C GLY A 116 23.25 3.30 -13.99
N SER A 117 22.31 3.25 -14.92
CA SER A 117 20.86 3.30 -14.64
C SER A 117 20.07 2.61 -15.76
N ILE A 118 18.86 2.15 -15.46
CA ILE A 118 17.92 1.62 -16.45
C ILE A 118 16.82 2.64 -16.75
N ARG A 119 16.42 2.73 -18.02
CA ARG A 119 15.33 3.60 -18.47
C ARG A 119 14.01 2.83 -18.54
N LEU A 120 12.89 3.49 -18.28
CA LEU A 120 11.55 2.88 -18.29
C LEU A 120 11.21 2.14 -19.60
N PRO A 121 11.55 2.64 -20.82
CA PRO A 121 11.30 1.89 -22.05
C PRO A 121 11.97 0.52 -22.07
N VAL A 122 13.21 0.40 -21.57
CA VAL A 122 13.91 -0.89 -21.48
C VAL A 122 13.20 -1.84 -20.51
N VAL A 123 12.67 -1.31 -19.41
CA VAL A 123 11.88 -2.09 -18.44
C VAL A 123 10.58 -2.59 -19.08
N VAL A 124 9.90 -1.74 -19.85
CA VAL A 124 8.69 -2.11 -20.60
C VAL A 124 9.02 -3.20 -21.62
N ASP A 125 10.08 -3.05 -22.39
CA ASP A 125 10.52 -4.03 -23.38
C ASP A 125 10.79 -5.40 -22.73
N TRP A 126 11.52 -5.43 -21.61
CA TRP A 126 11.80 -6.68 -20.91
C TRP A 126 10.54 -7.30 -20.31
N MET A 127 9.63 -6.49 -19.79
CA MET A 127 8.34 -6.98 -19.29
C MET A 127 7.49 -7.57 -20.42
N MET A 128 7.43 -6.92 -21.58
CA MET A 128 6.69 -7.44 -22.73
C MET A 128 7.26 -8.76 -23.24
N GLN A 129 8.58 -8.90 -23.26
CA GLN A 129 9.21 -10.17 -23.61
C GLN A 129 8.87 -11.26 -22.59
N GLU A 130 8.81 -10.96 -21.28
CA GLU A 130 8.40 -11.96 -20.29
C GLU A 130 6.94 -12.37 -20.42
N LEU A 131 6.07 -11.42 -20.70
CA LEU A 131 4.66 -11.69 -20.98
C LEU A 131 4.52 -12.61 -22.19
N ALA A 132 5.30 -12.38 -23.25
CA ALA A 132 5.31 -13.23 -24.43
C ALA A 132 5.82 -14.66 -24.13
N VAL A 133 6.92 -14.80 -23.37
CA VAL A 133 7.44 -16.12 -22.94
C VAL A 133 6.42 -16.88 -22.11
N ALA A 134 5.68 -16.19 -21.24
CA ALA A 134 4.63 -16.80 -20.43
C ALA A 134 3.35 -17.15 -21.21
N GLY A 135 3.28 -16.83 -22.51
CA GLY A 135 2.09 -17.04 -23.33
C GLY A 135 0.94 -16.08 -23.02
N SER A 136 1.25 -14.89 -22.48
CA SER A 136 0.25 -13.83 -22.34
C SER A 136 -0.08 -13.24 -23.71
N PRO A 137 -1.32 -12.75 -23.94
CA PRO A 137 -1.65 -12.02 -25.15
C PRO A 137 -0.72 -10.83 -25.37
N VAL A 138 -0.44 -10.52 -26.65
CA VAL A 138 0.35 -9.35 -27.03
C VAL A 138 -0.38 -8.09 -26.57
N VAL A 139 0.35 -7.24 -25.86
CA VAL A 139 -0.14 -5.94 -25.39
C VAL A 139 0.45 -4.86 -26.28
N ASP A 140 -0.40 -3.95 -26.76
CA ASP A 140 0.05 -2.74 -27.45
C ASP A 140 0.68 -1.78 -26.42
N VAL A 141 1.99 -1.56 -26.55
CA VAL A 141 2.76 -0.72 -25.63
C VAL A 141 2.35 0.74 -25.70
N ASP A 142 1.85 1.20 -26.86
CA ASP A 142 1.39 2.58 -27.05
C ASP A 142 0.08 2.85 -26.31
N GLN A 143 -0.65 1.78 -25.96
CA GLN A 143 -1.88 1.83 -25.17
C GLN A 143 -1.64 1.68 -23.67
N LEU A 144 -0.38 1.74 -23.21
CA LEU A 144 -0.05 1.67 -21.78
C LEU A 144 -0.02 3.06 -21.11
N PRO A 145 -0.56 3.18 -19.88
CA PRO A 145 -1.43 2.21 -19.22
C PRO A 145 -2.82 2.16 -19.89
N PRO A 146 -3.55 1.02 -19.79
CA PRO A 146 -4.89 0.91 -20.36
C PRO A 146 -5.82 1.96 -19.77
N ALA A 147 -6.79 2.45 -20.53
CA ALA A 147 -7.74 3.44 -20.01
C ALA A 147 -8.50 2.91 -18.78
N ALA A 148 -8.73 3.79 -17.80
CA ALA A 148 -9.55 3.46 -16.64
C ALA A 148 -10.99 3.10 -17.09
N PRO A 149 -11.64 2.10 -16.48
CA PRO A 149 -12.97 1.67 -16.87
C PRO A 149 -13.99 2.79 -16.71
N VAL A 150 -14.86 2.95 -17.73
CA VAL A 150 -15.99 3.88 -17.68
C VAL A 150 -17.18 3.22 -16.99
N ASP A 151 -17.51 1.99 -17.41
CA ASP A 151 -18.47 1.12 -16.72
C ASP A 151 -17.71 0.16 -15.79
N VAL A 152 -17.75 0.46 -14.50
CA VAL A 152 -17.06 -0.33 -13.47
C VAL A 152 -17.75 -1.67 -13.23
N VAL A 153 -19.07 -1.76 -13.45
CA VAL A 153 -19.81 -3.02 -13.27
C VAL A 153 -19.46 -3.98 -14.40
N ALA A 154 -19.53 -3.53 -15.65
CA ALA A 154 -19.12 -4.32 -16.81
C ALA A 154 -17.64 -4.75 -16.70
N PHE A 155 -16.76 -3.85 -16.26
CA PHE A 155 -15.35 -4.19 -16.00
C PHE A 155 -15.19 -5.35 -15.01
N PHE A 156 -15.92 -5.34 -13.89
CA PHE A 156 -15.84 -6.43 -12.92
C PHE A 156 -16.44 -7.73 -13.47
N GLU A 157 -17.52 -7.67 -14.25
CA GLU A 157 -18.10 -8.84 -14.93
C GLU A 157 -17.10 -9.48 -15.91
N ASP A 158 -16.42 -8.67 -16.73
CA ASP A 158 -15.38 -9.12 -17.65
C ASP A 158 -14.18 -9.72 -16.91
N GLU A 159 -13.74 -9.08 -15.82
CA GLU A 159 -12.64 -9.59 -14.99
C GLU A 159 -12.99 -10.90 -14.28
N ILE A 160 -14.24 -11.06 -13.82
CA ILE A 160 -14.75 -12.31 -13.24
C ILE A 160 -14.75 -13.41 -14.30
N ALA A 161 -15.25 -13.13 -15.51
CA ALA A 161 -15.25 -14.09 -16.61
C ALA A 161 -13.82 -14.50 -17.01
N ALA A 162 -12.90 -13.53 -17.11
CA ALA A 162 -11.50 -13.78 -17.42
C ALA A 162 -10.77 -14.60 -16.34
N ALA A 163 -11.18 -14.47 -15.07
CA ALA A 163 -10.59 -15.21 -13.96
C ALA A 163 -10.88 -16.73 -13.99
N ALA A 164 -11.87 -17.17 -14.77
CA ALA A 164 -12.18 -18.58 -14.98
C ALA A 164 -11.11 -19.33 -15.80
N SER A 165 -10.22 -18.59 -16.49
CA SER A 165 -9.11 -19.16 -17.27
C SER A 165 -7.75 -18.80 -16.64
N PRO A 166 -6.66 -19.53 -16.99
CA PRO A 166 -5.32 -19.15 -16.57
C PRO A 166 -4.97 -17.70 -16.95
N ARG A 167 -4.32 -16.96 -16.05
CA ARG A 167 -3.87 -15.58 -16.29
C ARG A 167 -2.34 -15.49 -16.19
N PRO A 168 -1.58 -15.86 -17.24
CA PRO A 168 -0.12 -15.92 -17.17
C PRO A 168 0.52 -14.58 -16.80
N TRP A 169 -0.07 -13.46 -17.22
CA TRP A 169 0.39 -12.13 -16.86
C TRP A 169 0.41 -11.88 -15.34
N GLN A 170 -0.55 -12.44 -14.58
CA GLN A 170 -0.56 -12.33 -13.12
C GLN A 170 0.66 -13.03 -12.52
N ALA A 171 0.96 -14.24 -13.01
CA ALA A 171 2.13 -15.00 -12.56
C ALA A 171 3.45 -14.27 -12.88
N VAL A 172 3.58 -13.69 -14.08
CA VAL A 172 4.74 -12.86 -14.47
C VAL A 172 4.91 -11.67 -13.54
N LEU A 173 3.82 -10.91 -13.33
CA LEU A 173 3.86 -9.78 -12.41
C LEU A 173 4.31 -10.26 -11.03
N TYR A 174 3.64 -11.21 -10.39
CA TYR A 174 4.04 -11.65 -9.05
C TYR A 174 5.48 -12.16 -8.95
N ALA A 175 5.98 -12.88 -9.96
CA ALA A 175 7.34 -13.42 -9.92
C ALA A 175 8.42 -12.32 -9.93
N THR A 176 8.13 -11.14 -10.50
CA THR A 176 9.06 -9.99 -10.47
C THR A 176 9.12 -9.27 -9.11
N ASN A 177 8.34 -9.69 -8.09
CA ASN A 177 8.55 -9.24 -6.70
C ASN A 177 9.98 -9.50 -6.21
N SER A 178 10.62 -10.54 -6.75
CA SER A 178 12.02 -10.89 -6.46
C SER A 178 13.01 -9.76 -6.82
N VAL A 179 12.72 -8.98 -7.86
CA VAL A 179 13.62 -7.98 -8.46
C VAL A 179 13.13 -6.54 -8.34
N ILE A 180 11.86 -6.30 -8.01
CA ILE A 180 11.24 -4.96 -8.09
C ILE A 180 11.95 -3.89 -7.25
N ASP A 181 12.45 -4.24 -6.06
CA ASP A 181 13.17 -3.30 -5.21
C ASP A 181 14.48 -2.85 -5.86
N TYR A 182 15.24 -3.79 -6.42
CA TYR A 182 16.50 -3.46 -7.10
C TYR A 182 16.23 -2.70 -8.39
N LEU A 183 15.23 -3.12 -9.17
CA LEU A 183 14.80 -2.43 -10.38
C LEU A 183 14.44 -0.98 -10.08
N TRP A 184 13.67 -0.72 -9.03
CA TRP A 184 13.32 0.65 -8.61
C TRP A 184 14.56 1.47 -8.26
N GLN A 185 15.52 0.88 -7.55
CA GLN A 185 16.77 1.56 -7.16
C GLN A 185 17.66 1.94 -8.33
N ILE A 186 17.66 1.16 -9.42
CA ILE A 186 18.47 1.44 -10.61
C ILE A 186 17.68 2.18 -11.70
N LEU A 187 16.36 2.31 -11.58
CA LEU A 187 15.53 3.07 -12.51
C LEU A 187 15.94 4.54 -12.45
N HIS A 188 16.13 5.14 -13.63
CA HIS A 188 16.45 6.56 -13.76
C HIS A 188 15.39 7.41 -13.04
N ASP A 189 15.85 8.46 -12.37
CA ASP A 189 15.01 9.19 -11.43
C ASP A 189 13.85 9.96 -12.11
N ASP A 190 14.06 10.52 -13.30
CA ASP A 190 12.97 11.08 -14.13
C ASP A 190 11.92 10.03 -14.50
N ASP A 191 12.37 8.81 -14.76
CA ASP A 191 11.49 7.70 -15.12
C ASP A 191 10.72 7.18 -13.91
N ARG A 192 11.24 7.35 -12.68
CA ARG A 192 10.45 7.14 -11.44
C ARG A 192 9.33 8.17 -11.34
N VAL A 193 9.58 9.44 -11.65
CA VAL A 193 8.52 10.47 -11.66
C VAL A 193 7.44 10.11 -12.69
N THR A 194 7.85 9.79 -13.91
CA THR A 194 6.95 9.37 -14.97
C THR A 194 6.15 8.13 -14.58
N PHE A 195 6.80 7.12 -14.01
CA PHE A 195 6.12 5.94 -13.51
C PHE A 195 5.08 6.28 -12.44
N MET A 196 5.44 7.06 -11.43
CA MET A 196 4.55 7.40 -10.32
C MET A 196 3.35 8.25 -10.75
N SER A 197 3.57 9.20 -11.66
CA SER A 197 2.53 10.12 -12.14
C SER A 197 1.58 9.47 -13.15
N ARG A 198 2.09 8.63 -14.06
CA ARG A 198 1.32 8.08 -15.18
C ARG A 198 0.91 6.63 -15.00
N TYR A 199 1.79 5.77 -14.49
CA TYR A 199 1.62 4.31 -14.57
C TYR A 199 1.27 3.63 -13.25
N ALA A 200 1.69 4.19 -12.11
CA ALA A 200 1.59 3.52 -10.80
C ALA A 200 0.17 3.13 -10.41
N ALA A 201 -0.84 3.94 -10.75
CA ALA A 201 -2.24 3.64 -10.42
C ALA A 201 -2.75 2.39 -11.15
N ALA A 202 -2.53 2.31 -12.46
CA ALA A 202 -2.86 1.13 -13.27
C ALA A 202 -2.00 -0.06 -12.84
N TRP A 203 -0.70 0.13 -12.70
CA TRP A 203 0.21 -0.93 -12.27
C TRP A 203 -0.24 -1.58 -10.95
N MET A 204 -0.66 -0.76 -9.96
CA MET A 204 -1.20 -1.25 -8.70
C MET A 204 -2.51 -2.00 -8.85
N SER A 205 -3.39 -1.63 -9.78
CA SER A 205 -4.68 -2.31 -9.99
C SER A 205 -4.51 -3.71 -10.60
N TYR A 206 -3.52 -3.88 -11.47
CA TYR A 206 -3.16 -5.20 -12.01
C TYR A 206 -2.37 -6.05 -11.01
N ARG A 207 -1.50 -5.43 -10.22
CA ARG A 207 -0.72 -6.13 -9.19
C ARG A 207 -1.54 -6.63 -8.03
N VAL A 208 -2.39 -5.77 -7.48
CA VAL A 208 -3.10 -6.05 -6.24
C VAL A 208 -4.52 -6.47 -6.59
N SER A 209 -4.66 -7.73 -6.99
CA SER A 209 -5.93 -8.32 -7.42
C SER A 209 -6.85 -8.67 -6.23
N ILE A 210 -8.16 -8.63 -6.43
CA ILE A 210 -9.17 -9.13 -5.48
C ILE A 210 -9.65 -10.55 -5.81
N PRO A 211 -10.15 -11.32 -4.82
CA PRO A 211 -10.85 -12.58 -5.07
C PRO A 211 -12.10 -12.41 -5.94
N VAL A 212 -12.46 -13.46 -6.68
CA VAL A 212 -13.67 -13.50 -7.53
C VAL A 212 -14.93 -13.24 -6.72
N GLU A 213 -15.00 -13.76 -5.50
CA GLU A 213 -16.15 -13.62 -4.60
C GLU A 213 -16.36 -12.16 -4.18
N ASN A 214 -15.26 -11.43 -3.97
CA ASN A 214 -15.32 -10.01 -3.62
C ASN A 214 -15.83 -9.19 -4.82
N ALA A 215 -15.31 -9.44 -6.02
CA ALA A 215 -15.76 -8.78 -7.23
C ALA A 215 -17.24 -9.05 -7.50
N SER A 216 -17.68 -10.31 -7.37
CA SER A 216 -19.08 -10.72 -7.57
C SER A 216 -20.02 -9.98 -6.62
N ARG A 217 -19.65 -9.88 -5.33
CA ARG A 217 -20.43 -9.12 -4.35
C ARG A 217 -20.50 -7.63 -4.64
N LEU A 218 -19.44 -7.03 -5.19
CA LEU A 218 -19.47 -5.62 -5.61
C LEU A 218 -20.46 -5.41 -6.77
N VAL A 219 -20.45 -6.32 -7.75
CA VAL A 219 -21.41 -6.32 -8.88
C VAL A 219 -22.84 -6.46 -8.36
N ASP A 220 -23.10 -7.41 -7.45
CA ASP A 220 -24.43 -7.62 -6.87
C ASP A 220 -24.93 -6.37 -6.14
N LEU A 221 -24.09 -5.75 -5.31
CA LEU A 221 -24.43 -4.51 -4.61
C LEU A 221 -24.73 -3.37 -5.59
N ALA A 222 -23.98 -3.27 -6.69
CA ALA A 222 -24.20 -2.26 -7.70
C ALA A 222 -25.52 -2.48 -8.46
N LYS A 223 -25.81 -3.72 -8.86
CA LYS A 223 -27.09 -4.10 -9.50
C LYS A 223 -28.30 -3.87 -8.61
N GLN A 224 -28.14 -4.00 -7.29
CA GLN A 224 -29.17 -3.67 -6.30
C GLN A 224 -29.33 -2.16 -6.08
N GLY A 225 -28.53 -1.30 -6.73
CA GLY A 225 -28.55 0.15 -6.52
C GLY A 225 -27.96 0.57 -5.17
N ARG A 226 -27.25 -0.32 -4.47
CA ARG A 226 -26.68 -0.08 -3.14
C ARG A 226 -25.22 0.35 -3.19
N LEU A 227 -24.55 0.18 -4.33
CA LEU A 227 -23.18 0.63 -4.54
C LEU A 227 -23.07 1.36 -5.88
N SER A 228 -22.47 2.55 -5.86
CA SER A 228 -22.11 3.30 -7.06
C SER A 228 -20.64 3.67 -7.07
N PHE A 229 -20.12 3.95 -8.25
CA PHE A 229 -18.71 4.30 -8.46
C PHE A 229 -18.60 5.69 -9.10
N ARG A 230 -17.64 6.47 -8.63
CA ARG A 230 -17.34 7.82 -9.13
C ARG A 230 -15.86 7.94 -9.42
N LYS A 231 -15.51 8.49 -10.59
CA LYS A 231 -14.14 8.82 -10.96
C LYS A 231 -13.89 10.31 -10.73
N GLY A 232 -12.73 10.63 -10.15
CA GLY A 232 -12.29 12.02 -9.94
C GLY A 232 -11.75 12.24 -8.54
N ALA A 233 -10.95 13.29 -8.37
CA ALA A 233 -10.56 13.72 -7.03
C ALA A 233 -11.79 14.30 -6.33
N ALA A 234 -12.12 13.76 -5.17
CA ALA A 234 -13.26 14.18 -4.37
C ALA A 234 -12.80 15.21 -3.32
N SER A 235 -13.50 16.34 -3.27
CA SER A 235 -13.38 17.31 -2.17
C SER A 235 -14.52 17.08 -1.19
N VAL A 236 -14.23 17.09 0.11
CA VAL A 236 -15.21 16.81 1.16
C VAL A 236 -15.31 18.00 2.09
N ALA A 237 -16.54 18.47 2.33
CA ALA A 237 -16.85 19.52 3.28
C ALA A 237 -18.02 19.11 4.18
N PRO A 238 -18.09 19.56 5.43
CA PRO A 238 -19.29 19.40 6.25
C PRO A 238 -20.50 20.08 5.59
N ALA A 239 -21.65 19.41 5.60
CA ALA A 239 -22.88 19.95 5.01
C ALA A 239 -23.69 20.79 6.04
N PRO A 240 -24.35 21.89 5.63
CA PRO A 240 -25.33 22.57 6.47
C PRO A 240 -26.47 21.62 6.82
N GLY A 241 -26.71 21.37 8.12
CA GLY A 241 -27.73 20.43 8.59
C GLY A 241 -27.21 19.03 8.97
N GLY A 242 -25.90 18.80 8.86
CA GLY A 242 -25.25 17.54 9.25
C GLY A 242 -24.87 16.68 8.05
N GLY A 243 -23.91 15.77 8.26
CA GLY A 243 -23.31 15.00 7.17
C GLY A 243 -22.28 15.79 6.37
N PHE A 244 -22.09 15.41 5.11
CA PHE A 244 -21.00 15.87 4.26
C PHE A 244 -21.49 16.13 2.84
N SER A 245 -20.92 17.16 2.22
CA SER A 245 -21.04 17.47 0.80
C SER A 245 -19.77 17.04 0.10
N ILE A 246 -19.92 16.32 -1.03
CA ILE A 246 -18.81 15.88 -1.86
C ILE A 246 -18.97 16.43 -3.27
N THR A 247 -17.87 17.00 -3.79
CA THR A 247 -17.76 17.43 -5.18
C THR A 247 -16.58 16.72 -5.83
N THR A 248 -16.73 16.31 -7.10
CA THR A 248 -15.61 15.80 -7.88
C THR A 248 -15.05 16.88 -8.81
N THR A 249 -13.82 16.70 -9.27
CA THR A 249 -13.22 17.58 -10.30
C THR A 249 -14.02 17.65 -11.58
N ALA A 250 -14.76 16.59 -11.94
CA ALA A 250 -15.64 16.61 -13.11
C ALA A 250 -16.91 17.45 -12.85
N ASP A 251 -17.41 17.39 -11.62
CA ASP A 251 -18.59 18.12 -11.17
C ASP A 251 -18.33 19.59 -10.84
N ALA A 252 -17.06 19.98 -10.65
CA ALA A 252 -16.68 21.36 -10.34
C ALA A 252 -17.17 22.36 -11.41
N ASN A 253 -17.30 21.92 -12.67
CA ASN A 253 -17.82 22.74 -13.77
C ASN A 253 -19.35 22.71 -13.87
N SER A 254 -20.02 21.67 -13.36
CA SER A 254 -21.48 21.52 -13.38
C SER A 254 -22.15 22.00 -12.09
N GLY A 255 -21.38 22.23 -11.03
CA GLY A 255 -21.89 22.57 -9.71
C GLY A 255 -22.61 21.41 -9.00
N SER A 256 -22.44 20.18 -9.49
CA SER A 256 -23.07 19.00 -8.88
C SER A 256 -22.43 18.69 -7.52
N VAL A 257 -23.27 18.57 -6.48
CA VAL A 257 -22.89 18.27 -5.10
C VAL A 257 -23.66 17.04 -4.66
N GLU A 258 -22.94 16.01 -4.21
CA GLU A 258 -23.54 14.81 -3.62
C GLU A 258 -23.50 14.91 -2.09
N HIS A 259 -24.59 14.54 -1.41
CA HIS A 259 -24.71 14.61 0.05
C HIS A 259 -24.66 13.22 0.69
N PHE A 260 -23.89 13.09 1.77
CA PHE A 260 -23.70 11.84 2.49
C PHE A 260 -23.80 12.01 4.01
N ASP A 261 -24.40 11.04 4.70
CA ASP A 261 -24.47 11.08 6.16
C ASP A 261 -23.16 10.70 6.85
N MET A 262 -22.31 9.95 6.14
CA MET A 262 -21.06 9.39 6.64
C MET A 262 -20.03 9.31 5.52
N VAL A 263 -18.78 9.59 5.86
CA VAL A 263 -17.63 9.51 4.95
C VAL A 263 -16.58 8.61 5.59
N VAL A 264 -16.10 7.63 4.81
CA VAL A 264 -15.01 6.73 5.20
C VAL A 264 -13.82 6.95 4.29
N GLY A 265 -12.71 7.37 4.88
CA GLY A 265 -11.42 7.50 4.25
C GLY A 265 -10.75 6.15 4.04
N ALA A 266 -10.56 5.75 2.78
CA ALA A 266 -9.77 4.60 2.36
C ALA A 266 -8.58 5.06 1.49
N PHE A 267 -7.93 6.15 1.92
CA PHE A 267 -6.92 6.90 1.17
C PHE A 267 -5.60 6.14 0.95
N GLY A 268 -5.34 5.11 1.76
CA GLY A 268 -4.00 4.55 1.93
C GLY A 268 -3.11 5.49 2.75
N THR A 269 -1.82 5.16 2.83
CA THR A 269 -0.85 6.02 3.54
C THR A 269 -0.40 7.16 2.64
N PRO A 270 -0.34 8.41 3.16
CA PRO A 270 0.26 9.50 2.42
C PRO A 270 1.70 9.17 2.09
N ARG A 271 2.07 9.33 0.82
CA ARG A 271 3.46 9.13 0.41
C ARG A 271 4.34 10.27 0.88
N ASP A 272 3.86 11.51 0.86
CA ASP A 272 4.63 12.65 1.35
C ASP A 272 4.77 12.59 2.88
N ALA A 273 6.00 12.45 3.37
CA ALA A 273 6.31 12.40 4.78
C ALA A 273 5.91 13.68 5.54
N VAL A 274 5.84 14.82 4.86
CA VAL A 274 5.43 16.10 5.45
C VAL A 274 3.94 16.08 5.83
N GLN A 275 3.13 15.37 5.04
CA GLN A 275 1.68 15.25 5.24
C GLN A 275 1.30 14.22 6.30
N LEU A 276 2.27 13.47 6.84
CA LEU A 276 2.00 12.47 7.87
C LEU A 276 1.63 13.11 9.20
N ASP A 277 0.52 12.66 9.78
CA ASP A 277 0.11 13.03 11.12
C ASP A 277 0.92 12.27 12.18
N SER A 278 2.17 12.68 12.34
CA SER A 278 3.07 12.16 13.37
C SER A 278 3.99 13.24 13.90
N ARG A 279 3.92 13.51 15.21
CA ARG A 279 4.82 14.44 15.91
C ARG A 279 6.28 14.03 15.78
N LEU A 280 6.57 12.73 15.80
CA LEU A 280 7.92 12.20 15.64
C LEU A 280 8.49 12.56 14.27
N ILE A 281 7.75 12.24 13.20
CA ILE A 281 8.21 12.51 11.82
C ILE A 281 8.37 14.02 11.60
N GLN A 282 7.42 14.82 12.06
CA GLN A 282 7.50 16.28 11.97
C GLN A 282 8.72 16.85 12.71
N SER A 283 9.02 16.34 13.91
CA SER A 283 10.19 16.76 14.67
C SER A 283 11.49 16.37 13.97
N LEU A 284 11.58 15.17 13.41
CA LEU A 284 12.77 14.72 12.68
C LEU A 284 13.02 15.58 11.44
N LEU A 285 11.97 15.86 10.65
CA LEU A 285 12.05 16.73 9.47
C LEU A 285 12.42 18.17 9.87
N LYS A 286 11.78 18.73 10.91
CA LYS A 286 12.03 20.10 11.36
C LYS A 286 13.45 20.31 11.90
N THR A 287 14.02 19.31 12.54
CA THR A 287 15.38 19.38 13.13
C THR A 287 16.48 19.03 12.15
N GLY A 288 16.14 18.60 10.92
CA GLY A 288 17.11 18.10 9.95
C GLY A 288 17.64 16.70 10.26
N SER A 289 17.13 16.02 11.30
CA SER A 289 17.51 14.63 11.64
C SER A 289 17.01 13.62 10.62
N ALA A 290 16.06 14.02 9.78
CA ALA A 290 15.58 13.28 8.61
C ALA A 290 15.29 14.27 7.49
N GLN A 291 15.24 13.77 6.26
CA GLN A 291 14.69 14.50 5.11
C GLN A 291 13.62 13.67 4.40
N ALA A 292 12.64 14.35 3.83
CA ALA A 292 11.60 13.72 3.02
C ALA A 292 12.18 13.32 1.66
N HIS A 293 11.86 12.12 1.20
CA HIS A 293 12.28 11.66 -0.10
C HIS A 293 11.26 12.08 -1.16
N ARG A 294 11.72 12.61 -2.31
CA ARG A 294 10.86 13.17 -3.37
C ARG A 294 9.78 12.23 -3.92
N HIS A 295 10.03 10.92 -3.87
CA HIS A 295 9.09 9.88 -4.31
C HIS A 295 8.20 9.30 -3.18
N GLY A 296 8.35 9.82 -1.96
CA GLY A 296 7.60 9.44 -0.77
C GLY A 296 8.47 8.92 0.38
N GLY A 297 7.96 9.01 1.61
CA GLY A 297 8.66 8.58 2.82
C GLY A 297 9.86 9.46 3.17
N LEU A 298 10.77 8.90 3.96
CA LEU A 298 12.03 9.47 4.38
C LEU A 298 13.17 8.91 3.52
N VAL A 299 14.26 9.67 3.43
CA VAL A 299 15.48 9.19 2.80
C VAL A 299 16.20 8.22 3.74
N VAL A 300 16.53 7.04 3.22
CA VAL A 300 17.32 6.02 3.91
C VAL A 300 18.39 5.49 2.96
N ASP A 301 19.48 4.97 3.52
CA ASP A 301 20.42 4.18 2.76
C ASP A 301 19.76 2.85 2.32
N PRO A 302 19.70 2.54 1.02
CA PRO A 302 18.96 1.38 0.50
C PRO A 302 19.58 0.03 0.90
N GLY A 303 20.87 -0.01 1.26
CA GLY A 303 21.57 -1.23 1.66
C GLY A 303 21.39 -1.57 3.14
N THR A 304 21.35 -0.55 3.99
CA THR A 304 21.40 -0.67 5.46
C THR A 304 20.11 -0.25 6.16
N SER A 305 19.20 0.43 5.43
CA SER A 305 17.98 1.06 5.96
C SER A 305 18.23 2.16 7.00
N ALA A 306 19.46 2.65 7.10
CA ALA A 306 19.82 3.72 8.01
C ALA A 306 19.23 5.05 7.53
N LEU A 307 18.70 5.84 8.47
CA LEU A 307 18.10 7.15 8.18
C LEU A 307 19.17 8.12 7.68
N ILE A 308 18.86 8.90 6.66
CA ILE A 308 19.75 9.95 6.15
C ILE A 308 19.20 11.32 6.57
N ASP A 309 20.07 12.12 7.20
CA ASP A 309 19.75 13.46 7.67
C ASP A 309 19.73 14.50 6.53
N SER A 310 19.37 15.75 6.83
CA SER A 310 19.30 16.82 5.80
C SER A 310 20.66 17.24 5.23
N PHE A 311 21.76 16.82 5.85
CA PHE A 311 23.13 17.08 5.39
C PHE A 311 23.70 15.92 4.55
N GLY A 312 22.95 14.83 4.42
CA GLY A 312 23.37 13.64 3.69
C GLY A 312 24.14 12.61 4.54
N SER A 313 24.21 12.81 5.86
CA SER A 313 24.89 11.87 6.76
C SER A 313 23.97 10.71 7.11
N THR A 314 24.52 9.50 7.06
CA THR A 314 23.81 8.28 7.45
C THR A 314 23.85 8.11 8.96
N SER A 315 22.70 7.85 9.58
CA SER A 315 22.60 7.63 11.03
C SER A 315 23.18 6.27 11.43
N GLU A 316 24.04 6.26 12.46
CA GLU A 316 24.55 5.02 13.06
C GLU A 316 23.55 4.35 13.99
N HIS A 317 22.54 5.09 14.45
CA HIS A 317 21.62 4.67 15.52
C HIS A 317 20.16 4.53 15.07
N ILE A 318 19.76 5.19 13.98
CA ILE A 318 18.36 5.24 13.55
C ILE A 318 18.24 4.55 12.20
N SER A 319 17.35 3.56 12.14
CA SER A 319 16.98 2.86 10.91
C SER A 319 15.47 2.91 10.71
N VAL A 320 15.00 2.86 9.46
CA VAL A 320 13.58 2.96 9.12
C VAL A 320 13.18 1.80 8.21
N LEU A 321 12.02 1.20 8.48
CA LEU A 321 11.46 0.10 7.69
C LEU A 321 10.00 0.35 7.31
N GLY A 322 9.54 -0.33 6.26
CA GLY A 322 8.15 -0.30 5.81
C GLY A 322 7.79 0.99 5.11
N GLU A 323 6.54 1.43 5.25
CA GLU A 323 5.92 2.48 4.44
C GLU A 323 6.62 3.84 4.49
N LEU A 324 7.31 4.13 5.60
CA LEU A 324 8.15 5.33 5.73
C LEU A 324 9.37 5.33 4.79
N THR A 325 9.64 4.25 4.07
CA THR A 325 10.71 4.17 3.07
C THR A 325 10.19 4.14 1.63
N SER A 326 8.89 4.42 1.42
CA SER A 326 8.17 4.18 0.15
C SER A 326 8.76 4.83 -1.10
N GLY A 327 9.59 5.88 -0.96
CA GLY A 327 10.31 6.49 -2.07
C GLY A 327 11.63 5.80 -2.41
N VAL A 328 12.34 5.27 -1.40
CA VAL A 328 13.57 4.48 -1.58
C VAL A 328 13.24 3.04 -2.00
N HIS A 329 12.19 2.47 -1.41
CA HIS A 329 11.66 1.16 -1.72
C HIS A 329 10.23 1.33 -2.25
N PHE A 330 9.98 1.01 -3.51
CA PHE A 330 8.67 1.28 -4.11
C PHE A 330 7.54 0.44 -3.50
N PHE A 331 7.78 -0.85 -3.22
CA PHE A 331 6.72 -1.81 -2.90
C PHE A 331 6.70 -2.21 -1.41
N THR A 332 6.61 -1.20 -0.53
CA THR A 332 6.61 -1.30 0.94
C THR A 332 5.35 -1.90 1.56
N SER A 333 4.35 -2.26 0.76
CA SER A 333 3.11 -2.90 1.23
C SER A 333 3.17 -4.43 1.23
N VAL A 334 4.21 -5.04 0.64
CA VAL A 334 4.36 -6.49 0.56
C VAL A 334 5.12 -7.03 1.76
N LEU A 335 4.50 -7.95 2.51
CA LEU A 335 5.07 -8.55 3.72
C LEU A 335 6.42 -9.23 3.45
N GLU A 336 6.54 -9.98 2.35
CA GLU A 336 7.78 -10.68 1.98
C GLU A 336 8.96 -9.72 1.80
N ILE A 337 8.74 -8.59 1.12
CA ILE A 337 9.75 -7.56 0.90
C ILE A 337 10.18 -6.92 2.23
N ASN A 338 9.20 -6.56 3.07
CA ASN A 338 9.47 -5.99 4.39
C ASN A 338 10.21 -6.97 5.31
N ALA A 339 9.86 -8.26 5.27
CA ALA A 339 10.55 -9.30 6.03
C ALA A 339 12.01 -9.44 5.59
N ARG A 340 12.29 -9.33 4.29
CA ARG A 340 13.65 -9.34 3.74
C ARG A 340 14.46 -8.13 4.22
N HIS A 341 13.88 -6.93 4.25
CA HIS A 341 14.53 -5.73 4.79
C HIS A 341 14.80 -5.86 6.30
N ALA A 342 13.81 -6.32 7.06
CA ALA A 342 13.95 -6.56 8.50
C ALA A 342 15.06 -7.58 8.81
N ALA A 343 15.13 -8.69 8.06
CA ALA A 343 16.17 -9.71 8.25
C ALA A 343 17.59 -9.18 7.97
N ARG A 344 17.77 -8.36 6.92
CA ARG A 344 19.06 -7.72 6.63
C ARG A 344 19.45 -6.74 7.74
N LEU A 345 18.51 -5.91 8.19
CA LEU A 345 18.76 -4.95 9.26
C LEU A 345 19.13 -5.64 10.58
N ALA A 346 18.42 -6.70 10.95
CA ALA A 346 18.70 -7.47 12.16
C ALA A 346 20.14 -8.04 12.15
N LYS A 347 20.58 -8.59 11.01
CA LYS A 347 21.96 -9.08 10.84
C LYS A 347 22.99 -7.95 10.99
N ARG A 348 22.71 -6.77 10.43
CA ARG A 348 23.59 -5.60 10.55
C ARG A 348 23.73 -5.13 11.99
N ILE A 349 22.60 -4.95 12.69
CA ILE A 349 22.59 -4.50 14.08
C ILE A 349 23.38 -5.49 14.95
N PHE A 350 23.13 -6.79 14.79
CA PHE A 350 23.87 -7.84 15.51
C PHE A 350 25.39 -7.77 15.27
N ALA A 351 25.81 -7.56 14.01
CA ALA A 351 27.23 -7.42 13.66
C ALA A 351 27.87 -6.14 14.24
N GLN A 352 27.10 -5.06 14.41
CA GLN A 352 27.58 -3.82 15.01
C GLN A 352 27.73 -3.96 16.53
N THR A 353 26.77 -4.57 17.21
CA THR A 353 26.82 -4.79 18.66
C THR A 353 27.99 -5.70 19.06
N THR A 354 28.22 -6.78 18.31
CA THR A 354 29.33 -7.72 18.59
C THR A 354 30.73 -7.13 18.36
N ARG A 355 30.87 -6.19 17.42
CA ARG A 355 32.14 -5.45 17.22
C ARG A 355 32.45 -4.50 18.38
N VAL A 356 31.43 -3.86 18.95
CA VAL A 356 31.60 -2.99 20.13
C VAL A 356 32.03 -3.81 21.36
N GLU A 357 31.45 -5.00 21.56
CA GLU A 357 31.84 -5.90 22.66
C GLU A 357 33.26 -6.47 22.53
N SER A 358 33.78 -6.68 21.31
CA SER A 358 35.17 -7.15 21.12
C SER A 358 36.27 -6.16 21.54
N SER A 359 35.90 -4.92 21.89
CA SER A 359 36.80 -3.91 22.46
C SER A 359 36.82 -3.86 23.99
N THR A 360 36.07 -4.75 24.67
CA THR A 360 36.08 -4.87 26.14
C THR A 360 35.91 -6.33 26.54
N PRO A 361 36.87 -6.97 27.25
CA PRO A 361 36.75 -8.38 27.58
C PRO A 361 35.63 -8.57 28.61
N ILE A 362 34.54 -9.23 28.22
CA ILE A 362 33.47 -9.65 29.13
C ILE A 362 33.47 -11.17 29.22
N SER A 363 33.69 -11.69 30.43
CA SER A 363 33.43 -13.08 30.79
C SER A 363 31.92 -13.29 30.91
N LEU A 364 31.35 -14.10 30.02
CA LEU A 364 29.93 -14.50 30.11
C LEU A 364 29.76 -15.66 31.11
N PRO A 365 28.81 -15.60 32.05
CA PRO A 365 28.39 -16.79 32.77
C PRO A 365 27.51 -17.68 31.86
N LEU A 366 27.66 -19.00 32.02
CA LEU A 366 26.99 -20.03 31.22
C LEU A 366 25.45 -19.87 31.21
N PRO A 367 24.77 -20.24 30.11
CA PRO A 367 23.32 -20.10 29.97
C PRO A 367 22.57 -21.06 30.91
N VAL A 368 21.57 -20.52 31.61
CA VAL A 368 20.58 -21.30 32.36
C VAL A 368 19.57 -21.91 31.37
N PRO A 369 19.23 -23.21 31.47
CA PRO A 369 18.28 -23.84 30.55
C PRO A 369 16.86 -23.28 30.73
N LEU A 370 16.25 -22.80 29.64
CA LEU A 370 14.83 -22.46 29.58
C LEU A 370 13.99 -23.74 29.56
N SER A 371 13.30 -24.01 30.67
CA SER A 371 12.26 -25.03 30.75
C SER A 371 10.93 -24.40 30.30
N LEU A 372 10.50 -24.66 29.07
CA LEU A 372 9.15 -24.28 28.61
C LEU A 372 8.17 -25.39 29.03
N PRO A 373 7.05 -25.09 29.73
CA PRO A 373 6.00 -26.06 29.93
C PRO A 373 5.26 -26.32 28.62
N LEU A 374 5.21 -27.58 28.20
CA LEU A 374 4.38 -28.08 27.10
C LEU A 374 2.90 -27.91 27.47
N GLY A 375 2.29 -26.83 26.99
CA GLY A 375 0.83 -26.66 26.99
C GLY A 375 0.21 -27.36 25.77
N SER A 376 -0.71 -28.28 26.03
CA SER A 376 -1.48 -29.06 25.07
C SER A 376 -2.19 -28.19 24.01
N TYR A 377 -1.90 -28.44 22.73
CA TYR A 377 -2.72 -27.96 21.61
C TYR A 377 -4.07 -28.70 21.62
N GLY A 378 -5.13 -27.99 22.01
CA GLY A 378 -6.51 -28.44 21.79
C GLY A 378 -6.94 -28.15 20.34
N GLU A 379 -7.29 -29.19 19.61
CA GLU A 379 -7.93 -29.12 18.30
C GLU A 379 -9.28 -28.41 18.40
N ASN A 380 -9.41 -27.21 17.80
CA ASN A 380 -10.71 -26.58 17.58
C ASN A 380 -11.21 -26.96 16.19
N ARG A 381 -12.04 -28.02 16.12
CA ARG A 381 -12.91 -28.28 14.95
C ARG A 381 -14.10 -27.29 14.97
N PRO A 382 -14.50 -26.72 13.83
CA PRO A 382 -15.73 -25.94 13.74
C PRO A 382 -16.96 -26.87 13.80
N ALA A 383 -17.94 -26.51 14.64
CA ALA A 383 -19.24 -27.17 14.69
C ALA A 383 -20.09 -26.80 13.46
N PRO A 384 -20.93 -27.72 12.94
CA PRO A 384 -21.84 -27.43 11.83
C PRO A 384 -23.02 -26.56 12.29
N LEU A 385 -23.37 -25.57 11.47
CA LEU A 385 -24.56 -24.75 11.63
C LEU A 385 -25.80 -25.60 11.33
N GLN A 386 -26.76 -25.60 12.26
CA GLN A 386 -28.17 -25.89 11.99
C GLN A 386 -28.91 -24.56 11.82
#